data_AF-A0A973PRQ8-F1
#
_entry.id   AF-A0A973PRQ8-F1
#
_cell.length_a   1.000
_cell.length_b   1.000
_cell.length_c   1.000
_cell.angle_alpha   90.00
_cell.angle_beta   90.00
_cell.angle_gamma   90.00
#
_symmetry.space_group_name_H-M   'P 1'
#
loop_
_entity.id
_entity.type
_entity.pdbx_description
1 polymer ?
#
loop_
_entity_poly.entity_id
_entity_poly.type
_entity_poly.pdbx_seq_one_letter_code
_entity_poly.pdbx_strand_id
1 'polypeptide(L)'
;MTGDPQVVERSWPAMTRYLDWIRQQTGDTYAGQGSLTGDWLAPQQTSAQLMSDVYYGYTAHLMARMARAIDRPSEASAYEELFAGIKRAFMAKYLSTQGGTVTLRSSLGEASPIEPGADPNQTTEDNTQSALLWVLKLGFYDTEAQRRALVGHLADNIGNDAAYKAAHPDSSRVKYAENTLSVGFLGVNVLAPVLSDEGRTDLAYRLLHQDAMPSWLYSVRNGATTVWERWNSYSGDDGFGPVSMNSFNHYAYGAVMEWMYAYMAGIARDPDSPGFKHFLLQPHLDPTGRITQVSAAYESPYGRIKSEWTLDEGGTALSYDVQVPANSEATLRLPAASADAVREARTPLAGVDGVRFLGHADGVASYRLPSGSYHLTSRLH
;
A
#
# COMPACT_ATOMS: atom_id res chain seq x y z
N MET A 1 5.60 5.37 14.01
CA MET A 1 5.64 4.22 14.96
C MET A 1 5.90 4.68 16.38
N THR A 2 6.99 5.41 16.67
CA THR A 2 7.36 5.80 18.04
C THR A 2 6.77 7.13 18.53
N GLY A 3 6.42 8.03 17.61
CA GLY A 3 6.02 9.40 17.97
C GLY A 3 7.20 10.30 18.38
N ASP A 4 8.44 9.88 18.14
CA ASP A 4 9.64 10.65 18.48
C ASP A 4 9.99 11.66 17.37
N PRO A 5 9.83 12.98 17.61
CA PRO A 5 10.19 14.02 16.64
C PRO A 5 11.71 14.19 16.51
N GLN A 6 12.52 13.78 17.49
CA GLN A 6 13.96 14.03 17.48
C GLN A 6 14.68 13.31 16.34
N VAL A 7 14.16 12.16 15.91
CA VAL A 7 14.69 11.44 14.74
C VAL A 7 14.59 12.31 13.49
N VAL A 8 13.47 13.02 13.33
CA VAL A 8 13.26 13.96 12.22
C VAL A 8 14.19 15.16 12.37
N GLU A 9 14.26 15.78 13.55
CA GLU A 9 15.11 16.95 13.81
C GLU A 9 16.59 16.67 13.52
N ARG A 10 17.11 15.54 14.01
CA ARG A 10 18.51 15.12 13.80
C ARG A 10 18.81 14.82 12.33
N SER A 11 17.83 14.29 11.61
CA SER A 11 17.96 13.93 10.18
C SER A 11 17.74 15.12 9.25
N TRP A 12 17.09 16.19 9.73
CA TRP A 12 16.65 17.33 8.93
C TRP A 12 17.76 17.90 8.04
N PRO A 13 18.99 18.21 8.53
CA PRO A 13 20.03 18.79 7.69
C PRO A 13 20.52 17.88 6.56
N ALA A 14 20.40 16.56 6.72
CA ALA A 14 20.78 15.60 5.68
C ALA A 14 19.68 15.48 4.62
N MET A 15 18.41 15.45 5.03
CA MET A 15 17.27 15.36 4.13
C MET A 15 17.12 16.62 3.27
N THR A 16 17.30 17.82 3.84
CA THR A 16 17.25 19.08 3.08
C THR A 16 18.38 19.14 2.05
N ARG A 17 19.61 18.82 2.45
CA ARG A 17 20.78 18.77 1.54
C ARG A 17 20.57 17.80 0.38
N TYR A 18 19.88 16.68 0.60
CA TYR A 18 19.56 15.74 -0.46
C TYR A 18 18.57 16.33 -1.47
N LEU A 19 17.49 16.99 -1.03
CA LEU A 19 16.54 17.62 -1.95
C LEU A 19 17.14 18.83 -2.67
N ASP A 20 18.00 19.60 -2.01
CA ASP A 20 18.76 20.68 -2.65
C ASP A 20 19.69 20.13 -3.74
N TRP A 21 20.35 18.99 -3.48
CA TRP A 21 21.18 18.33 -4.47
C TRP A 21 20.36 17.85 -5.67
N ILE A 22 19.18 17.25 -5.49
CA ILE A 22 18.29 16.89 -6.61
C ILE A 22 17.99 18.13 -7.45
N ARG A 23 17.56 19.23 -6.81
CA ARG A 23 17.26 20.48 -7.52
C ARG A 23 18.48 21.03 -8.26
N GLN A 24 19.69 20.89 -7.73
CA GLN A 24 20.92 21.26 -8.44
C GLN A 24 21.19 20.40 -9.69
N GLN A 25 20.81 19.12 -9.67
CA GLN A 25 20.95 18.23 -10.84
C GLN A 25 19.89 18.51 -11.91
N THR A 26 18.66 18.81 -11.49
CA THR A 26 17.50 18.85 -12.41
C THR A 26 17.06 20.26 -12.75
N GLY A 27 17.58 21.28 -12.06
CA GLY A 27 17.06 22.64 -12.11
C GLY A 27 15.60 22.71 -11.66
N ASP A 28 14.89 23.74 -12.13
CA ASP A 28 13.47 23.95 -11.83
C ASP A 28 12.53 23.13 -12.74
N THR A 29 12.98 21.95 -13.21
CA THR A 29 12.18 21.04 -14.06
C THR A 29 11.16 20.22 -13.28
N TYR A 30 11.33 20.12 -11.95
CA TYR A 30 10.55 19.25 -11.06
C TYR A 30 10.65 17.74 -11.38
N ALA A 31 11.62 17.33 -12.21
CA ALA A 31 11.94 15.92 -12.42
C ALA A 31 12.80 15.39 -11.26
N GLY A 32 12.75 14.09 -11.01
CA GLY A 32 13.72 13.41 -10.17
C GLY A 32 15.08 13.30 -10.85
N GLN A 33 16.13 13.08 -10.07
CA GLN A 33 17.53 12.98 -10.50
C GLN A 33 17.85 11.78 -11.41
N GLY A 34 16.86 10.94 -11.74
CA GLY A 34 17.04 9.63 -12.37
C GLY A 34 17.21 8.50 -11.37
N SER A 35 17.19 7.27 -11.87
CA SER A 35 17.39 6.06 -11.08
C SER A 35 18.08 5.00 -11.93
N LEU A 36 19.04 4.28 -11.34
CA LEU A 36 19.65 3.13 -11.99
C LEU A 36 18.81 1.87 -11.79
N THR A 37 18.12 1.72 -10.66
CA THR A 37 17.43 0.46 -10.31
C THR A 37 15.94 0.48 -10.64
N GLY A 38 15.30 1.66 -10.72
CA GLY A 38 13.86 1.75 -10.95
C GLY A 38 13.06 0.86 -9.98
N ASP A 39 11.98 0.25 -10.48
CA ASP A 39 11.24 -0.77 -9.73
C ASP A 39 11.93 -2.14 -9.84
N TRP A 40 13.02 -2.29 -9.10
CA TRP A 40 13.97 -3.41 -9.19
C TRP A 40 13.29 -4.79 -9.12
N LEU A 41 13.65 -5.69 -10.05
CA LEU A 41 13.15 -7.07 -10.14
C LEU A 41 11.64 -7.20 -10.38
N ALA A 42 11.04 -6.19 -11.01
CA ALA A 42 9.64 -6.23 -11.42
C ALA A 42 9.44 -7.18 -12.61
N PRO A 43 8.47 -8.11 -12.56
CA PRO A 43 8.12 -8.94 -13.71
C PRO A 43 7.59 -8.14 -14.92
N GLN A 44 7.03 -6.94 -14.71
CA GLN A 44 6.61 -5.99 -15.75
C GLN A 44 7.43 -4.70 -15.62
N GLN A 45 8.08 -4.28 -16.70
CA GLN A 45 9.06 -3.19 -16.65
C GLN A 45 8.42 -1.81 -16.67
N THR A 46 8.86 -0.95 -15.75
CA THR A 46 8.45 0.46 -15.61
C THR A 46 9.64 1.38 -15.86
N SER A 47 9.43 2.52 -16.50
CA SER A 47 10.46 3.56 -16.67
C SER A 47 11.14 3.91 -15.34
N ALA A 48 12.46 3.73 -15.28
CA ALA A 48 13.25 4.06 -14.09
C ALA A 48 13.23 5.57 -13.78
N GLN A 49 13.11 6.41 -14.82
CA GLN A 49 12.92 7.85 -14.65
C GLN A 49 11.56 8.17 -14.04
N LEU A 50 10.48 7.51 -14.48
CA LEU A 50 9.17 7.67 -13.86
C LEU A 50 9.22 7.33 -12.37
N MET A 51 9.89 6.22 -12.02
CA MET A 51 10.08 5.84 -10.62
C MET A 51 10.88 6.89 -9.83
N SER A 52 11.89 7.51 -10.43
CA SER A 52 12.61 8.64 -9.82
C SER A 52 11.70 9.84 -9.57
N ASP A 53 10.86 10.20 -10.55
CA ASP A 53 9.95 11.34 -10.47
C ASP A 53 8.88 11.15 -9.38
N VAL A 54 8.27 9.96 -9.27
CA VAL A 54 7.29 9.68 -8.20
C VAL A 54 7.96 9.66 -6.82
N TYR A 55 9.18 9.14 -6.69
CA TYR A 55 9.90 9.14 -5.41
C TYR A 55 10.34 10.55 -5.00
N TYR A 56 10.64 11.43 -5.94
CA TYR A 56 10.90 12.83 -5.63
C TYR A 56 9.64 13.50 -5.06
N GLY A 57 8.48 13.29 -5.70
CA GLY A 57 7.19 13.73 -5.20
C GLY A 57 6.87 13.16 -3.82
N TYR A 58 7.04 11.85 -3.63
CA TYR A 58 6.81 11.19 -2.34
C TYR A 58 7.70 11.76 -1.24
N THR A 59 8.99 12.01 -1.54
CA THR A 59 9.92 12.59 -0.57
C THR A 59 9.53 14.02 -0.21
N ALA A 60 9.17 14.86 -1.19
CA ALA A 60 8.66 16.21 -0.92
C ALA A 60 7.40 16.20 -0.05
N HIS A 61 6.45 15.30 -0.34
CA HIS A 61 5.25 15.10 0.46
C HIS A 61 5.58 14.72 1.92
N LEU A 62 6.52 13.79 2.12
CA LEU A 62 6.98 13.41 3.46
C LEU A 62 7.69 14.56 4.17
N MET A 63 8.54 15.32 3.46
CA MET A 63 9.23 16.49 4.02
C MET A 63 8.24 17.55 4.52
N ALA A 64 7.16 17.81 3.79
CA ALA A 64 6.11 18.72 4.25
C ALA A 64 5.47 18.24 5.56
N ARG A 65 5.09 16.95 5.63
CA ARG A 65 4.49 16.36 6.84
C ARG A 65 5.46 16.36 8.02
N MET A 66 6.72 16.03 7.78
CA MET A 66 7.77 16.05 8.79
C MET A 66 8.02 17.47 9.31
N ALA A 67 8.10 18.48 8.43
CA ALA A 67 8.22 19.88 8.83
C ALA A 67 7.09 20.32 9.77
N ARG A 68 5.82 19.98 9.45
CA ARG A 68 4.69 20.28 10.35
C ARG A 68 4.84 19.59 11.71
N ALA A 69 5.28 18.33 11.71
CA ALA A 69 5.46 17.56 12.95
C ALA A 69 6.55 18.10 13.87
N ILE A 70 7.52 18.87 13.35
CA ILE A 70 8.60 19.53 14.12
C ILE A 70 8.47 21.06 14.16
N ASP A 71 7.25 21.58 13.97
CA ASP A 71 6.90 23.01 14.06
C ASP A 71 7.70 23.93 13.12
N ARG A 72 7.82 23.52 11.85
CA ARG A 72 8.47 24.27 10.75
C ARG A 72 7.48 24.64 9.64
N PRO A 73 6.53 25.56 9.88
CA PRO A 73 5.43 25.83 8.94
C PRO A 73 5.91 26.41 7.60
N SER A 74 6.94 27.26 7.60
CA SER A 74 7.49 27.84 6.36
C SER A 74 8.10 26.78 5.44
N GLU A 75 8.91 25.87 5.99
CA GLU A 75 9.45 24.75 5.24
C GLU A 75 8.35 23.76 4.80
N ALA A 76 7.33 23.55 5.63
CA ALA A 76 6.17 22.73 5.24
C ALA A 76 5.50 23.28 3.98
N SER A 77 5.17 24.57 3.96
CA SER A 77 4.59 25.24 2.79
C SER A 77 5.49 25.16 1.56
N ALA A 78 6.81 25.36 1.71
CA ALA A 78 7.75 25.24 0.60
C ALA A 78 7.78 23.82 0.00
N TYR A 79 7.72 22.78 0.83
CA TYR A 79 7.66 21.39 0.34
C TYR A 79 6.30 21.00 -0.24
N GLU A 80 5.22 21.60 0.23
CA GLU A 80 3.89 21.46 -0.38
C GLU A 80 3.85 22.08 -1.79
N GLU A 81 4.44 23.26 -1.95
CA GLU A 81 4.61 23.91 -3.25
C GLU A 81 5.48 23.08 -4.19
N LEU A 82 6.59 22.51 -3.68
CA LEU A 82 7.44 21.60 -4.43
C LEU A 82 6.66 20.36 -4.88
N PHE A 83 5.94 19.70 -3.98
CA PHE A 83 5.10 18.54 -4.29
C PHE A 83 4.06 18.87 -5.36
N ALA A 84 3.39 20.02 -5.25
CA ALA A 84 2.41 20.47 -6.24
C ALA A 84 3.06 20.75 -7.61
N GLY A 85 4.28 21.30 -7.62
CA GLY A 85 5.08 21.48 -8.84
C GLY A 85 5.43 20.15 -9.51
N ILE A 86 5.92 19.18 -8.74
CA ILE A 86 6.20 17.82 -9.20
C ILE A 86 4.95 17.15 -9.74
N LYS A 87 3.81 17.21 -9.03
CA LYS A 87 2.53 16.67 -9.51
C LYS A 87 2.17 17.22 -10.89
N ARG A 88 2.22 18.55 -11.08
CA ARG A 88 1.90 19.18 -12.37
C ARG A 88 2.86 18.73 -13.48
N ALA A 89 4.17 18.75 -13.23
CA ALA A 89 5.17 18.35 -14.21
C ALA A 89 5.04 16.85 -14.57
N PHE A 90 4.84 15.99 -13.57
CA PHE A 90 4.60 14.56 -13.74
C PHE A 90 3.37 14.30 -14.60
N MET A 91 2.23 14.91 -14.27
CA MET A 91 0.99 14.70 -14.99
C MET A 91 1.09 15.18 -16.44
N ALA A 92 1.70 16.34 -16.69
CA ALA A 92 1.94 16.84 -18.04
C ALA A 92 2.80 15.87 -18.88
N LYS A 93 3.77 15.21 -18.24
CA LYS A 93 4.71 14.29 -18.89
C LYS A 93 4.14 12.89 -19.10
N TYR A 94 3.44 12.33 -18.11
CA TYR A 94 3.08 10.90 -18.12
C TYR A 94 1.58 10.63 -18.22
N LEU A 95 0.69 11.52 -17.80
CA LEU A 95 -0.75 11.26 -17.86
C LEU A 95 -1.32 11.77 -19.20
N SER A 96 -1.85 10.86 -20.02
CA SER A 96 -2.55 11.16 -21.27
C SER A 96 -4.05 10.92 -21.11
N THR A 97 -4.86 11.74 -21.78
CA THR A 97 -6.34 11.60 -21.85
C THR A 97 -6.86 11.59 -23.29
N GLN A 98 -6.00 11.23 -24.26
CA GLN A 98 -6.35 11.25 -25.68
C GLN A 98 -7.50 10.28 -26.01
N GLY A 99 -8.40 10.71 -26.90
CA GLY A 99 -9.53 9.88 -27.33
C GLY A 99 -10.51 9.50 -26.21
N GLY A 100 -10.50 10.22 -25.08
CA GLY A 100 -11.32 9.90 -23.91
C GLY A 100 -10.78 8.75 -23.05
N THR A 101 -9.61 8.20 -23.39
CA THR A 101 -8.96 7.12 -22.63
C THR A 101 -7.86 7.71 -21.77
N VAL A 102 -7.84 7.34 -20.49
CA VAL A 102 -6.74 7.69 -19.58
C VAL A 102 -5.60 6.70 -19.81
N THR A 103 -4.37 7.18 -19.93
CA THR A 103 -3.19 6.31 -20.05
C THR A 103 -2.07 6.91 -19.23
N LEU A 104 -1.55 6.14 -18.29
CA LEU A 104 -0.30 6.45 -17.61
C LEU A 104 0.85 5.91 -18.46
N ARG A 105 1.58 6.84 -19.09
CA ARG A 105 2.69 6.57 -20.02
C ARG A 105 3.94 6.06 -19.29
N SER A 106 3.83 4.95 -18.57
CA SER A 106 4.94 4.35 -17.83
C SER A 106 6.00 3.69 -18.69
N SER A 107 5.75 3.58 -20.00
CA SER A 107 6.76 3.22 -21.01
C SER A 107 7.67 4.39 -21.42
N LEU A 108 7.38 5.63 -21.00
CA LEU A 108 8.18 6.79 -21.37
C LEU A 108 9.53 6.79 -20.62
N GLY A 109 10.54 6.19 -21.24
CA GLY A 109 11.89 6.04 -20.72
C GLY A 109 12.28 4.57 -20.57
N GLU A 110 13.54 4.34 -20.21
CA GLU A 110 14.12 3.00 -20.14
C GLU A 110 13.87 2.33 -18.79
N ALA A 111 13.89 0.99 -18.79
CA ALA A 111 13.97 0.17 -17.59
C ALA A 111 15.35 0.30 -16.91
N SER A 112 15.58 -0.44 -15.82
CA SER A 112 16.90 -0.48 -15.21
C SER A 112 17.95 -1.03 -16.19
N PRO A 113 19.07 -0.32 -16.43
CA PRO A 113 20.14 -0.81 -17.30
C PRO A 113 21.08 -1.83 -16.63
N ILE A 114 20.89 -2.12 -15.34
CA ILE A 114 21.84 -2.92 -14.54
C ILE A 114 21.22 -4.16 -13.90
N GLU A 115 19.95 -4.49 -14.20
CA GLU A 115 19.28 -5.64 -13.60
C GLU A 115 19.84 -6.97 -14.15
N PRO A 116 20.53 -7.78 -13.31
CA PRO A 116 21.09 -9.05 -13.78
C PRO A 116 19.98 -10.04 -14.14
N GLY A 117 20.10 -10.69 -15.30
CA GLY A 117 19.11 -11.68 -15.75
C GLY A 117 17.79 -11.07 -16.23
N ALA A 118 17.74 -9.75 -16.45
CA ALA A 118 16.64 -9.12 -17.17
C ALA A 118 16.56 -9.66 -18.61
N ASP A 119 15.34 -9.82 -19.11
CA ASP A 119 15.11 -10.19 -20.52
C ASP A 119 15.52 -9.01 -21.42
N PRO A 120 16.53 -9.15 -22.29
CA PRO A 120 17.01 -8.05 -23.12
C PRO A 120 15.99 -7.58 -24.17
N ASN A 121 14.93 -8.35 -24.41
CA ASN A 121 13.85 -7.99 -25.33
C ASN A 121 12.65 -7.36 -24.61
N GLN A 122 12.61 -7.38 -23.27
CA GLN A 122 11.53 -6.80 -22.51
C GLN A 122 11.70 -5.28 -22.45
N THR A 123 10.70 -4.54 -22.92
CA THR A 123 10.65 -3.08 -22.86
C THR A 123 9.75 -2.60 -21.74
N THR A 124 9.83 -1.31 -21.41
CA THR A 124 8.90 -0.67 -20.49
C THR A 124 7.49 -0.63 -21.08
N GLU A 125 6.48 -0.70 -20.21
CA GLU A 125 5.07 -0.77 -20.61
C GLU A 125 4.26 0.38 -19.98
N ASP A 126 3.17 0.77 -20.63
CA ASP A 126 2.20 1.72 -20.07
C ASP A 126 1.29 1.03 -19.05
N ASN A 127 0.73 1.80 -18.11
CA ASN A 127 -0.18 1.29 -17.09
C ASN A 127 0.38 0.09 -16.31
N THR A 128 1.67 0.10 -16.02
CA THR A 128 2.29 -0.91 -15.15
C THR A 128 1.70 -0.87 -13.75
N GLN A 129 1.64 -2.01 -13.05
CA GLN A 129 1.09 -2.06 -11.69
C GLN A 129 1.80 -1.05 -10.78
N SER A 130 3.13 -1.01 -10.79
CA SER A 130 3.92 -0.12 -9.93
C SER A 130 3.67 1.36 -10.21
N ALA A 131 3.63 1.77 -11.48
CA ALA A 131 3.36 3.17 -11.80
C ALA A 131 1.94 3.58 -11.39
N LEU A 132 0.93 2.75 -11.67
CA LEU A 132 -0.46 3.02 -11.27
C LEU A 132 -0.60 3.14 -9.76
N LEU A 133 0.02 2.23 -9.00
CA LEU A 133 0.01 2.25 -7.53
C LEU A 133 0.60 3.55 -6.96
N TRP A 134 1.75 3.99 -7.48
CA TRP A 134 2.39 5.23 -7.01
C TRP A 134 1.59 6.48 -7.38
N VAL A 135 1.01 6.53 -8.58
CA VAL A 135 0.15 7.64 -9.01
C VAL A 135 -1.11 7.72 -8.16
N LEU A 136 -1.74 6.58 -7.84
CA LEU A 136 -2.89 6.52 -6.93
C LEU A 136 -2.50 6.96 -5.52
N LYS A 137 -1.39 6.42 -4.98
CA LYS A 137 -0.88 6.77 -3.65
C LYS A 137 -0.61 8.25 -3.46
N LEU A 138 -0.04 8.91 -4.47
CA LEU A 138 0.33 10.33 -4.40
C LEU A 138 -0.80 11.25 -4.86
N GLY A 139 -1.91 10.72 -5.36
CA GLY A 139 -2.99 11.53 -5.90
C GLY A 139 -2.59 12.31 -7.16
N PHE A 140 -1.80 11.70 -8.06
CA PHE A 140 -1.32 12.32 -9.31
C PHE A 140 -2.35 12.25 -10.43
N TYR A 141 -3.55 12.77 -10.14
CA TYR A 141 -4.69 12.95 -11.02
C TYR A 141 -5.49 14.19 -10.57
N ASP A 142 -6.32 14.74 -11.45
CA ASP A 142 -7.10 15.98 -11.18
C ASP A 142 -8.59 15.71 -10.98
N THR A 143 -9.09 14.56 -11.45
CA THR A 143 -10.53 14.25 -11.41
C THR A 143 -10.80 12.85 -10.89
N GLU A 144 -11.97 12.66 -10.26
CA GLU A 144 -12.45 11.33 -9.87
C GLU A 144 -12.61 10.38 -11.06
N ALA A 145 -12.90 10.90 -12.26
CA ALA A 145 -12.96 10.10 -13.48
C ALA A 145 -11.59 9.51 -13.84
N GLN A 146 -10.52 10.32 -13.75
CA GLN A 146 -9.15 9.84 -13.94
C GLN A 146 -8.76 8.81 -12.87
N ARG A 147 -9.05 9.10 -11.59
CA ARG A 147 -8.80 8.16 -10.49
C ARG A 147 -9.46 6.80 -10.75
N ARG A 148 -10.75 6.79 -11.07
CA ARG A 148 -11.49 5.54 -11.38
C ARG A 148 -10.91 4.79 -12.57
N ALA A 149 -10.50 5.50 -13.62
CA ALA A 149 -9.86 4.87 -14.78
C ALA A 149 -8.53 4.20 -14.40
N LEU A 150 -7.69 4.87 -13.61
CA LEU A 150 -6.42 4.32 -13.11
C LEU A 150 -6.64 3.08 -12.22
N VAL A 151 -7.64 3.09 -11.34
CA VAL A 151 -8.04 1.91 -10.55
C VAL A 151 -8.52 0.77 -11.45
N GLY A 152 -9.28 1.09 -12.51
CA GLY A 152 -9.71 0.13 -13.53
C GLY A 152 -8.52 -0.53 -14.23
N HIS A 153 -7.58 0.25 -14.75
CA HIS A 153 -6.37 -0.26 -15.39
C HIS A 153 -5.55 -1.16 -14.44
N LEU A 154 -5.45 -0.78 -13.17
CA LEU A 154 -4.73 -1.59 -12.16
C LEU A 154 -5.46 -2.92 -11.94
N ALA A 155 -6.78 -2.90 -11.83
CA ALA A 155 -7.59 -4.10 -11.65
C ALA A 155 -7.51 -5.03 -12.87
N ASP A 156 -7.58 -4.50 -14.08
CA ASP A 156 -7.49 -5.28 -15.32
C ASP A 156 -6.09 -5.90 -15.48
N ASN A 157 -5.02 -5.16 -15.17
CA ASN A 157 -3.65 -5.67 -15.20
C ASN A 157 -3.40 -6.77 -14.15
N ILE A 158 -3.93 -6.60 -12.93
CA ILE A 158 -3.87 -7.65 -11.88
C ILE A 158 -4.67 -8.87 -12.32
N GLY A 159 -5.90 -8.66 -12.79
CA GLY A 159 -6.80 -9.71 -13.26
C GLY A 159 -6.15 -10.52 -14.37
N ASN A 160 -5.56 -9.86 -15.36
CA ASN A 160 -4.81 -10.47 -16.47
C ASN A 160 -5.61 -11.59 -17.17
N ASP A 161 -6.91 -11.36 -17.33
CA ASP A 161 -7.84 -12.33 -17.91
C ASP A 161 -7.63 -12.49 -19.44
N ALA A 162 -8.39 -13.40 -20.05
CA ALA A 162 -8.32 -13.61 -21.49
C ALA A 162 -8.60 -12.34 -22.32
N ALA A 163 -9.48 -11.45 -21.85
CA ALA A 163 -9.82 -10.22 -22.55
C ALA A 163 -8.68 -9.19 -22.44
N TYR A 164 -8.09 -9.03 -21.26
CA TYR A 164 -6.91 -8.19 -21.05
C TYR A 164 -5.74 -8.67 -21.92
N LYS A 165 -5.47 -9.97 -21.94
CA LYS A 165 -4.39 -10.56 -22.76
C LYS A 165 -4.64 -10.37 -24.26
N ALA A 166 -5.87 -10.52 -24.71
CA ALA A 166 -6.23 -10.29 -26.11
C ALA A 166 -6.12 -8.80 -26.50
N ALA A 167 -6.41 -7.88 -25.57
CA ALA A 167 -6.27 -6.44 -25.77
C ALA A 167 -4.81 -5.95 -25.69
N HIS A 168 -3.93 -6.69 -25.01
CA HIS A 168 -2.52 -6.35 -24.79
C HIS A 168 -1.59 -7.50 -25.17
N PRO A 169 -1.61 -8.00 -26.42
CA PRO A 169 -0.86 -9.19 -26.83
C PRO A 169 0.65 -9.05 -26.66
N ASP A 170 1.16 -7.80 -26.69
CA ASP A 170 2.58 -7.49 -26.55
C ASP A 170 3.01 -7.23 -25.10
N SER A 171 2.08 -7.25 -24.14
CA SER A 171 2.42 -7.06 -22.73
C SER A 171 3.17 -8.27 -22.18
N SER A 172 4.20 -8.04 -21.36
CA SER A 172 4.87 -9.12 -20.61
C SER A 172 3.93 -9.87 -19.66
N ARG A 173 2.74 -9.32 -19.35
CA ARG A 173 1.71 -9.96 -18.53
C ARG A 173 1.11 -11.20 -19.18
N VAL A 174 1.11 -11.32 -20.51
CA VAL A 174 0.40 -12.41 -21.22
C VAL A 174 0.90 -13.81 -20.86
N LYS A 175 2.16 -13.93 -20.45
CA LYS A 175 2.80 -15.20 -20.05
C LYS A 175 2.46 -15.63 -18.62
N TYR A 176 1.93 -14.73 -17.79
CA TYR A 176 1.62 -15.02 -16.39
C TYR A 176 0.16 -15.45 -16.22
N ALA A 177 -0.11 -16.11 -15.10
CA ALA A 177 -1.48 -16.47 -14.71
C ALA A 177 -2.34 -15.23 -14.41
N GLU A 178 -3.64 -15.45 -14.27
CA GLU A 178 -4.56 -14.43 -13.76
C GLU A 178 -4.27 -14.14 -12.28
N ASN A 179 -4.64 -12.95 -11.81
CA ASN A 179 -4.53 -12.55 -10.40
C ASN A 179 -3.11 -12.67 -9.83
N THR A 180 -2.07 -12.35 -10.62
CA THR A 180 -0.68 -12.28 -10.13
C THR A 180 -0.25 -10.84 -9.95
N LEU A 181 0.68 -10.62 -9.02
CA LEU A 181 1.37 -9.34 -8.92
C LEU A 181 2.32 -9.17 -10.11
N SER A 182 2.82 -7.96 -10.34
CA SER A 182 3.82 -7.69 -11.37
C SER A 182 4.73 -6.52 -10.99
N VAL A 183 4.99 -6.40 -9.69
CA VAL A 183 5.72 -5.30 -9.07
C VAL A 183 7.11 -5.73 -8.60
N GLY A 184 8.05 -4.79 -8.54
CA GLY A 184 9.37 -4.95 -7.97
C GLY A 184 9.46 -4.41 -6.54
N PHE A 185 10.66 -4.04 -6.13
CA PHE A 185 10.96 -3.59 -4.76
C PHE A 185 10.21 -2.31 -4.35
N LEU A 186 9.93 -1.42 -5.31
CA LEU A 186 9.28 -0.14 -5.03
C LEU A 186 7.76 -0.23 -5.18
N GLY A 187 7.23 -1.21 -5.91
CA GLY A 187 5.78 -1.42 -6.01
C GLY A 187 5.20 -2.30 -4.90
N VAL A 188 5.94 -3.27 -4.38
CA VAL A 188 5.41 -4.27 -3.42
C VAL A 188 4.89 -3.66 -2.12
N ASN A 189 5.55 -2.63 -1.60
CA ASN A 189 5.18 -2.01 -0.31
C ASN A 189 3.92 -1.15 -0.41
N VAL A 190 3.52 -0.74 -1.61
CA VAL A 190 2.33 0.08 -1.84
C VAL A 190 1.16 -0.71 -2.44
N LEU A 191 1.42 -1.90 -2.98
CA LEU A 191 0.42 -2.75 -3.66
C LEU A 191 -0.85 -2.97 -2.84
N ALA A 192 -0.76 -3.73 -1.74
CA ALA A 192 -1.93 -4.06 -0.94
C ALA A 192 -2.53 -2.85 -0.20
N PRO A 193 -1.74 -1.92 0.38
CA PRO A 193 -2.28 -0.71 1.00
C PRO A 193 -3.11 0.15 0.04
N VAL A 194 -2.58 0.45 -1.15
CA VAL A 194 -3.29 1.28 -2.13
C VAL A 194 -4.55 0.58 -2.63
N LEU A 195 -4.50 -0.73 -2.91
CA LEU A 195 -5.70 -1.49 -3.27
C LEU A 195 -6.78 -1.38 -2.20
N SER A 196 -6.42 -1.53 -0.92
CA SER A 196 -7.38 -1.38 0.17
C SER A 196 -7.92 0.05 0.33
N ASP A 197 -7.06 1.07 0.22
CA ASP A 197 -7.46 2.48 0.26
C ASP A 197 -8.40 2.86 -0.90
N GLU A 198 -8.21 2.23 -2.07
CA GLU A 198 -9.03 2.39 -3.27
C GLU A 198 -10.30 1.51 -3.29
N GLY A 199 -10.63 0.86 -2.16
CA GLY A 199 -11.83 0.02 -2.03
C GLY A 199 -11.72 -1.34 -2.73
N ARG A 200 -10.52 -1.74 -3.16
CA ARG A 200 -10.20 -3.00 -3.84
C ARG A 200 -9.50 -3.99 -2.91
N THR A 201 -9.96 -4.08 -1.67
CA THR A 201 -9.49 -5.09 -0.70
C THR A 201 -9.67 -6.51 -1.25
N ASP A 202 -10.65 -6.74 -2.13
CA ASP A 202 -10.83 -7.99 -2.86
C ASP A 202 -9.59 -8.39 -3.66
N LEU A 203 -8.96 -7.45 -4.38
CA LEU A 203 -7.75 -7.71 -5.14
C LEU A 203 -6.54 -7.94 -4.24
N ALA A 204 -6.44 -7.19 -3.13
CA ALA A 204 -5.34 -7.40 -2.17
C ALA A 204 -5.34 -8.83 -1.62
N TYR A 205 -6.50 -9.36 -1.22
CA TYR A 205 -6.62 -10.76 -0.78
C TYR A 205 -6.43 -11.75 -1.93
N ARG A 206 -6.97 -11.52 -3.14
CA ARG A 206 -6.71 -12.40 -4.30
C ARG A 206 -5.22 -12.55 -4.59
N LEU A 207 -4.47 -11.44 -4.55
CA LEU A 207 -3.02 -11.44 -4.75
C LEU A 207 -2.29 -12.17 -3.61
N LEU A 208 -2.71 -11.97 -2.36
CA LEU A 208 -2.15 -12.70 -1.21
C LEU A 208 -2.37 -14.21 -1.33
N HIS A 209 -3.52 -14.61 -1.86
CA HIS A 209 -3.98 -15.99 -2.00
C HIS A 209 -3.42 -16.74 -3.22
N GLN A 210 -2.81 -16.02 -4.16
CA GLN A 210 -2.25 -16.57 -5.40
C GLN A 210 -0.97 -17.37 -5.13
N ASP A 211 -0.81 -18.53 -5.75
CA ASP A 211 0.37 -19.40 -5.64
C ASP A 211 1.10 -19.65 -6.98
N ALA A 212 0.62 -19.09 -8.09
CA ALA A 212 1.32 -19.08 -9.37
C ALA A 212 2.39 -17.98 -9.44
N MET A 213 3.45 -18.21 -10.21
CA MET A 213 4.49 -17.20 -10.43
C MET A 213 3.93 -16.02 -11.26
N PRO A 214 4.17 -14.77 -10.85
CA PRO A 214 4.82 -14.32 -9.61
C PRO A 214 3.80 -14.10 -8.47
N SER A 215 4.09 -14.63 -7.28
CA SER A 215 3.30 -14.37 -6.08
C SER A 215 4.10 -14.64 -4.79
N TRP A 216 3.58 -14.20 -3.64
CA TRP A 216 4.17 -14.55 -2.35
C TRP A 216 4.08 -16.05 -2.05
N LEU A 217 2.93 -16.70 -2.31
CA LEU A 217 2.78 -18.13 -1.99
C LEU A 217 3.47 -19.04 -3.00
N TYR A 218 3.90 -18.54 -4.17
CA TYR A 218 4.73 -19.29 -5.09
C TYR A 218 6.05 -19.74 -4.44
N SER A 219 6.73 -18.83 -3.73
CA SER A 219 7.97 -19.19 -3.01
C SER A 219 7.69 -20.16 -1.86
N VAL A 220 6.62 -19.95 -1.09
CA VAL A 220 6.18 -20.84 -0.01
C VAL A 220 5.89 -22.25 -0.53
N ARG A 221 5.15 -22.36 -1.64
CA ARG A 221 4.85 -23.63 -2.32
C ARG A 221 6.13 -24.35 -2.75
N ASN A 222 7.18 -23.62 -3.09
CA ASN A 222 8.50 -24.16 -3.44
C ASN A 222 9.44 -24.33 -2.23
N GLY A 223 8.92 -24.30 -1.00
CA GLY A 223 9.67 -24.62 0.21
C GLY A 223 10.38 -23.44 0.88
N ALA A 224 10.05 -22.20 0.51
CA ALA A 224 10.61 -21.02 1.17
C ALA A 224 10.21 -20.94 2.65
N THR A 225 11.20 -20.71 3.52
CA THR A 225 10.99 -20.35 4.93
C THR A 225 11.40 -18.90 5.24
N THR A 226 11.89 -18.18 4.23
CA THR A 226 12.29 -16.78 4.24
C THR A 226 11.83 -16.12 2.94
N VAL A 227 11.75 -14.80 2.91
CA VAL A 227 11.44 -14.07 1.68
C VAL A 227 12.65 -14.08 0.75
N TRP A 228 12.44 -14.35 -0.53
CA TRP A 228 13.51 -14.42 -1.54
C TRP A 228 13.78 -13.06 -2.19
N GLU A 229 14.97 -12.89 -2.77
CA GLU A 229 15.35 -11.69 -3.51
C GLU A 229 14.55 -11.53 -4.80
N ARG A 230 14.25 -12.65 -5.49
CA ARG A 230 13.45 -12.65 -6.72
C ARG A 230 12.15 -13.40 -6.50
N TRP A 231 11.13 -13.01 -7.27
CA TRP A 231 9.88 -13.77 -7.38
C TRP A 231 10.09 -15.20 -7.90
N ASN A 232 11.13 -15.42 -8.69
CA ASN A 232 11.49 -16.70 -9.31
C ASN A 232 12.86 -17.23 -8.86
N SER A 233 13.23 -17.03 -7.59
CA SER A 233 14.55 -17.50 -7.10
C SER A 233 14.76 -19.01 -7.26
N TYR A 234 13.70 -19.81 -7.11
CA TYR A 234 13.73 -21.25 -7.34
C TYR A 234 12.34 -21.79 -7.71
N SER A 235 12.31 -22.85 -8.52
CA SER A 235 11.15 -23.72 -8.65
C SER A 235 11.60 -25.18 -8.79
N GLY A 236 10.72 -26.13 -8.45
CA GLY A 236 11.00 -27.54 -8.68
C GLY A 236 11.16 -27.89 -10.17
N ASP A 237 10.50 -27.14 -11.04
CA ASP A 237 10.47 -27.39 -12.49
C ASP A 237 11.66 -26.73 -13.22
N ASP A 238 11.99 -25.49 -12.86
CA ASP A 238 13.00 -24.65 -13.53
C ASP A 238 14.35 -24.61 -12.79
N GLY A 239 14.42 -25.12 -11.56
CA GLY A 239 15.61 -25.05 -10.72
C GLY A 239 15.89 -23.64 -10.21
N PHE A 240 17.18 -23.28 -10.10
CA PHE A 240 17.61 -21.98 -9.60
C PHE A 240 17.47 -20.89 -10.66
N GLY A 241 16.92 -19.74 -10.26
CA GLY A 241 16.98 -18.50 -11.02
C GLY A 241 18.42 -17.96 -11.19
N PRO A 242 18.60 -16.80 -11.86
CA PRO A 242 19.91 -16.28 -12.25
C PRO A 242 20.93 -16.15 -11.09
N VAL A 243 21.91 -17.04 -11.03
CA VAL A 243 22.83 -17.20 -9.88
C VAL A 243 23.75 -16.00 -9.61
N SER A 244 23.90 -15.07 -10.56
CA SER A 244 24.70 -13.85 -10.35
C SER A 244 24.10 -12.92 -9.29
N MET A 245 22.79 -13.00 -9.04
CA MET A 245 22.07 -12.25 -8.00
C MET A 245 20.78 -12.99 -7.66
N ASN A 246 20.81 -13.88 -6.66
CA ASN A 246 19.68 -14.75 -6.31
C ASN A 246 19.69 -15.21 -4.84
N SER A 247 19.57 -14.28 -3.89
CA SER A 247 19.48 -14.58 -2.46
C SER A 247 18.12 -15.19 -2.08
N PHE A 248 18.13 -16.15 -1.17
CA PHE A 248 16.94 -16.78 -0.59
C PHE A 248 16.50 -16.11 0.73
N ASN A 249 17.13 -15.00 1.12
CA ASN A 249 16.83 -14.30 2.37
C ASN A 249 16.96 -12.78 2.19
N HIS A 250 15.90 -12.16 1.67
CA HIS A 250 15.81 -10.74 1.36
C HIS A 250 14.42 -10.21 1.76
N TYR A 251 14.36 -9.25 2.68
CA TYR A 251 13.08 -8.86 3.31
C TYR A 251 12.17 -7.96 2.44
N ALA A 252 12.64 -7.47 1.30
CA ALA A 252 11.93 -6.47 0.50
C ALA A 252 10.47 -6.83 0.19
N TYR A 253 10.21 -8.04 -0.33
CA TYR A 253 8.83 -8.48 -0.61
C TYR A 253 8.02 -8.85 0.64
N GLY A 254 8.68 -8.91 1.82
CA GLY A 254 8.03 -9.04 3.12
C GLY A 254 7.29 -7.77 3.56
N ALA A 255 7.37 -6.67 2.80
CA ALA A 255 6.63 -5.43 3.04
C ALA A 255 5.11 -5.63 3.14
N VAL A 256 4.56 -6.71 2.57
CA VAL A 256 3.14 -7.10 2.72
C VAL A 256 2.71 -7.23 4.19
N MET A 257 3.64 -7.49 5.11
CA MET A 257 3.35 -7.56 6.54
C MET A 257 2.77 -6.25 7.09
N GLU A 258 3.19 -5.08 6.60
CA GLU A 258 2.57 -3.80 7.02
C GLU A 258 1.06 -3.83 6.74
N TRP A 259 0.66 -4.35 5.58
CA TRP A 259 -0.75 -4.46 5.22
C TRP A 259 -1.49 -5.47 6.10
N MET A 260 -0.86 -6.60 6.43
CA MET A 260 -1.46 -7.59 7.32
C MET A 260 -1.75 -7.02 8.72
N TYR A 261 -0.87 -6.16 9.26
CA TYR A 261 -1.13 -5.49 10.54
C TYR A 261 -2.13 -4.35 10.40
N ALA A 262 -1.90 -3.41 9.47
CA ALA A 262 -2.65 -2.16 9.41
C ALA A 262 -4.05 -2.32 8.82
N TYR A 263 -4.25 -3.29 7.93
CA TYR A 263 -5.52 -3.49 7.22
C TYR A 263 -6.18 -4.80 7.62
N MET A 264 -5.54 -5.95 7.41
CA MET A 264 -6.17 -7.26 7.73
C MET A 264 -6.49 -7.36 9.22
N ALA A 265 -5.52 -7.14 10.10
CA ALA A 265 -5.76 -7.03 11.54
C ALA A 265 -6.35 -5.67 11.93
N GLY A 266 -6.18 -4.64 11.10
CA GLY A 266 -6.77 -3.33 11.34
C GLY A 266 -6.10 -2.49 12.42
N ILE A 267 -4.89 -2.83 12.86
CA ILE A 267 -4.09 -2.02 13.81
C ILE A 267 -3.35 -0.95 13.02
N ALA A 268 -4.02 0.18 12.75
CA ALA A 268 -3.47 1.23 11.91
C ALA A 268 -3.01 2.44 12.74
N ARG A 269 -1.90 3.07 12.31
CA ARG A 269 -1.44 4.34 12.87
C ARG A 269 -2.43 5.46 12.57
N ASP A 270 -2.65 6.36 13.53
CA ASP A 270 -3.27 7.66 13.24
C ASP A 270 -2.20 8.61 12.65
N PRO A 271 -2.35 9.08 11.40
CA PRO A 271 -1.43 10.03 10.78
C PRO A 271 -1.28 11.36 11.52
N ASP A 272 -2.31 11.76 12.28
CA ASP A 272 -2.38 13.03 13.01
C ASP A 272 -2.02 12.86 14.50
N SER A 273 -1.86 11.61 14.96
CA SER A 273 -1.37 11.27 16.31
C SER A 273 -0.29 10.18 16.27
N PRO A 274 0.92 10.51 15.79
CA PRO A 274 2.01 9.54 15.70
C PRO A 274 2.38 8.93 17.06
N GLY A 275 2.72 7.65 17.09
CA GLY A 275 3.18 6.97 18.31
C GLY A 275 2.15 6.04 18.95
N PHE A 276 0.97 5.88 18.36
CA PHE A 276 -0.14 5.07 18.91
C PHE A 276 -0.72 5.63 20.23
N LYS A 277 -0.55 6.93 20.49
CA LYS A 277 -1.32 7.61 21.54
C LYS A 277 -2.81 7.62 21.17
N HIS A 278 -3.08 7.88 19.91
CA HIS A 278 -4.31 7.54 19.22
C HIS A 278 -3.96 6.63 18.04
N PHE A 279 -4.78 5.63 17.79
CA PHE A 279 -4.67 4.72 16.64
C PHE A 279 -6.05 4.30 16.11
N LEU A 280 -6.04 3.66 14.94
CA LEU A 280 -7.24 3.12 14.31
C LEU A 280 -7.34 1.61 14.56
N LEU A 281 -8.56 1.15 14.79
CA LEU A 281 -8.95 -0.25 14.79
C LEU A 281 -9.98 -0.45 13.69
N GLN A 282 -9.51 -0.87 12.52
CA GLN A 282 -10.32 -0.98 11.30
C GLN A 282 -9.92 -2.24 10.53
N PRO A 283 -10.43 -3.44 10.90
CA PRO A 283 -10.13 -4.64 10.16
C PRO A 283 -10.77 -4.61 8.76
N HIS A 284 -9.97 -4.89 7.74
CA HIS A 284 -10.38 -5.11 6.36
C HIS A 284 -10.58 -6.61 6.15
N LEU A 285 -11.83 -7.05 6.23
CA LEU A 285 -12.22 -8.46 6.11
C LEU A 285 -11.91 -9.02 4.71
N ASP A 286 -11.66 -10.32 4.62
CA ASP A 286 -11.41 -11.01 3.35
C ASP A 286 -12.72 -11.30 2.61
N PRO A 287 -13.05 -10.58 1.53
CA PRO A 287 -14.29 -10.80 0.79
C PRO A 287 -14.28 -12.11 -0.01
N THR A 288 -13.12 -12.79 -0.12
CA THR A 288 -13.03 -14.12 -0.76
C THR A 288 -13.46 -15.24 0.20
N GLY A 289 -13.59 -14.94 1.51
CA GLY A 289 -14.00 -15.90 2.53
C GLY A 289 -12.92 -16.94 2.90
N ARG A 290 -11.68 -16.81 2.41
CA ARG A 290 -10.59 -17.73 2.73
C ARG A 290 -9.94 -17.44 4.08
N ILE A 291 -9.88 -16.16 4.49
CA ILE A 291 -9.46 -15.74 5.83
C ILE A 291 -10.68 -15.27 6.61
N THR A 292 -11.17 -16.13 7.50
CA THR A 292 -12.33 -15.86 8.35
C THR A 292 -11.96 -15.54 9.80
N GLN A 293 -10.67 -15.65 10.15
CA GLN A 293 -10.17 -15.34 11.48
C GLN A 293 -8.75 -14.77 11.41
N VAL A 294 -8.48 -13.75 12.22
CA VAL A 294 -7.16 -13.15 12.40
C VAL A 294 -6.96 -12.83 13.88
N SER A 295 -5.78 -13.15 14.41
CA SER A 295 -5.35 -12.74 15.75
C SER A 295 -4.01 -12.03 15.64
N ALA A 296 -3.95 -10.78 16.11
CA ALA A 296 -2.76 -9.96 16.06
C ALA A 296 -2.58 -9.16 17.36
N ALA A 297 -1.32 -8.93 17.71
CA ALA A 297 -0.93 -8.03 18.77
C ALA A 297 0.25 -7.16 18.32
N TYR A 298 0.29 -5.92 18.79
CA TYR A 298 1.38 -4.99 18.56
C TYR A 298 1.81 -4.34 19.88
N GLU A 299 3.10 -4.43 20.20
CA GLU A 299 3.68 -3.78 21.38
C GLU A 299 4.01 -2.32 21.05
N SER A 300 3.10 -1.41 21.42
CA SER A 300 3.28 0.03 21.23
C SER A 300 4.06 0.68 22.38
N PRO A 301 4.50 1.95 22.25
CA PRO A 301 5.05 2.70 23.37
C PRO A 301 4.13 2.82 24.60
N TYR A 302 2.82 2.62 24.42
CA TYR A 302 1.82 2.69 25.48
C TYR A 302 1.48 1.31 26.06
N GLY A 303 1.95 0.22 25.45
CA GLY A 303 1.65 -1.16 25.81
C GLY A 303 1.02 -1.95 24.66
N ARG A 304 0.55 -3.16 24.97
CA ARG A 304 -0.03 -4.08 23.98
C ARG A 304 -1.35 -3.55 23.43
N ILE A 305 -1.42 -3.47 22.10
CA ILE A 305 -2.66 -3.37 21.32
C ILE A 305 -3.02 -4.78 20.85
N LYS A 306 -4.26 -5.21 21.08
CA LYS A 306 -4.79 -6.49 20.57
C LYS A 306 -5.90 -6.23 19.56
N SER A 307 -5.86 -6.96 18.45
CA SER A 307 -6.93 -7.06 17.47
C SER A 307 -7.11 -8.52 17.08
N GLU A 308 -8.23 -9.12 17.49
CA GLU A 308 -8.55 -10.50 17.15
C GLU A 308 -9.99 -10.63 16.71
N TRP A 309 -10.21 -10.90 15.43
CA TRP A 309 -11.55 -11.00 14.87
C TRP A 309 -11.80 -12.38 14.26
N THR A 310 -13.07 -12.81 14.29
CA THR A 310 -13.56 -14.05 13.71
C THR A 310 -14.92 -13.81 13.08
N LEU A 311 -15.14 -14.33 11.88
CA LEU A 311 -16.44 -14.36 11.22
C LEU A 311 -17.19 -15.65 11.56
N ASP A 312 -18.52 -15.56 11.67
CA ASP A 312 -19.38 -16.73 11.87
C ASP A 312 -19.48 -17.61 10.61
N GLU A 313 -20.07 -18.80 10.79
CA GLU A 313 -20.47 -19.65 9.68
C GLU A 313 -21.52 -18.93 8.83
N GLY A 314 -21.11 -18.41 7.68
CA GLY A 314 -21.94 -17.61 6.77
C GLY A 314 -21.44 -16.19 6.55
N GLY A 315 -20.50 -15.69 7.35
CA GLY A 315 -19.91 -14.36 7.18
C GLY A 315 -20.90 -13.22 7.43
N THR A 316 -21.93 -13.46 8.25
CA THR A 316 -22.99 -12.49 8.57
C THR A 316 -22.77 -11.79 9.91
N ALA A 317 -21.88 -12.32 10.75
CA ALA A 317 -21.51 -11.71 12.02
C ALA A 317 -20.00 -11.78 12.26
N LEU A 318 -19.49 -10.74 12.90
CA LEU A 318 -18.11 -10.60 13.34
C LEU A 318 -18.08 -10.65 14.87
N SER A 319 -17.21 -11.49 15.45
CA SER A 319 -16.74 -11.37 16.83
C SER A 319 -15.39 -10.68 16.83
N TYR A 320 -15.15 -9.73 17.72
CA TYR A 320 -13.93 -8.93 17.74
C TYR A 320 -13.45 -8.60 19.16
N ASP A 321 -12.32 -9.19 19.54
CA ASP A 321 -11.63 -8.95 20.81
C ASP A 321 -10.57 -7.88 20.63
N VAL A 322 -10.71 -6.81 21.40
CA VAL A 322 -9.87 -5.61 21.29
C VAL A 322 -9.23 -5.29 22.62
N GLN A 323 -7.97 -4.86 22.59
CA GLN A 323 -7.29 -4.25 23.73
C GLN A 323 -6.69 -2.90 23.34
N VAL A 324 -7.06 -1.86 24.08
CA VAL A 324 -6.51 -0.50 23.98
C VAL A 324 -5.69 -0.23 25.24
N PRO A 325 -4.36 -0.02 25.14
CA PRO A 325 -3.51 0.14 26.30
C PRO A 325 -3.79 1.44 27.06
N ALA A 326 -3.40 1.49 28.35
CA ALA A 326 -3.58 2.65 29.20
C ALA A 326 -2.92 3.91 28.60
N ASN A 327 -3.50 5.08 28.86
CA ASN A 327 -3.03 6.37 28.35
C ASN A 327 -3.00 6.48 26.81
N SER A 328 -3.79 5.64 26.13
CA SER A 328 -4.06 5.71 24.71
C SER A 328 -5.56 5.58 24.43
N GLU A 329 -5.97 5.90 23.21
CA GLU A 329 -7.34 5.78 22.73
C GLU A 329 -7.36 5.21 21.31
N ALA A 330 -8.46 4.59 20.90
CA ALA A 330 -8.62 4.07 19.54
C ALA A 330 -9.85 4.66 18.85
N THR A 331 -9.78 4.85 17.54
CA THR A 331 -10.97 5.01 16.70
C THR A 331 -11.28 3.65 16.09
N LEU A 332 -12.35 3.03 16.57
CA LEU A 332 -12.90 1.80 16.02
C LEU A 332 -13.75 2.11 14.80
N ARG A 333 -13.54 1.38 13.71
CA ARG A 333 -14.35 1.42 12.49
C ARG A 333 -14.67 -0.02 12.09
N LEU A 334 -15.92 -0.42 12.24
CA LEU A 334 -16.34 -1.78 11.95
C LEU A 334 -17.44 -1.80 10.88
N PRO A 335 -17.35 -2.71 9.90
CA PRO A 335 -18.49 -3.07 9.07
C PRO A 335 -19.68 -3.47 9.95
N ALA A 336 -20.84 -2.87 9.73
CA ALA A 336 -22.02 -3.05 10.55
C ALA A 336 -23.30 -2.65 9.80
N ALA A 337 -24.35 -3.46 9.95
CA ALA A 337 -25.67 -3.22 9.35
C ALA A 337 -26.32 -1.91 9.82
N SER A 338 -25.99 -1.47 11.04
CA SER A 338 -26.42 -0.21 11.66
C SER A 338 -25.53 0.13 12.86
N ALA A 339 -25.68 1.33 13.43
CA ALA A 339 -24.99 1.69 14.67
C ALA A 339 -25.34 0.79 15.87
N ASP A 340 -26.55 0.24 15.94
CA ASP A 340 -27.00 -0.64 17.03
C ASP A 340 -26.61 -2.11 16.81
N ALA A 341 -26.03 -2.42 15.64
CA ALA A 341 -25.54 -3.75 15.29
C ALA A 341 -24.19 -4.05 15.95
N VAL A 342 -23.41 -3.02 16.34
CA VAL A 342 -22.17 -3.20 17.11
C VAL A 342 -22.49 -3.21 18.61
N ARG A 343 -22.13 -4.30 19.28
CA ARG A 343 -22.50 -4.55 20.68
C ARG A 343 -21.33 -5.08 21.48
N GLU A 344 -21.31 -4.72 22.76
CA GLU A 344 -20.54 -5.45 23.77
C GLU A 344 -21.53 -6.29 24.59
N ALA A 345 -21.44 -7.61 24.47
CA ALA A 345 -22.46 -8.55 24.92
C ALA A 345 -23.87 -8.14 24.42
N ARG A 346 -24.76 -7.72 25.31
CA ARG A 346 -26.14 -7.31 24.97
C ARG A 346 -26.32 -5.80 24.80
N THR A 347 -25.31 -5.00 25.12
CA THR A 347 -25.40 -3.54 25.13
C THR A 347 -24.93 -2.97 23.79
N PRO A 348 -25.72 -2.12 23.10
CA PRO A 348 -25.20 -1.34 21.98
C PRO A 348 -23.94 -0.59 22.38
N LEU A 349 -22.90 -0.65 21.55
CA LEU A 349 -21.57 -0.13 21.92
C LEU A 349 -21.61 1.37 22.30
N ALA A 350 -22.52 2.15 21.70
CA ALA A 350 -22.74 3.55 22.05
C ALA A 350 -23.24 3.79 23.49
N GLY A 351 -23.75 2.77 24.17
CA GLY A 351 -24.21 2.82 25.56
C GLY A 351 -23.19 2.27 26.57
N VAL A 352 -22.00 1.85 26.12
CA VAL A 352 -20.90 1.43 27.00
C VAL A 352 -20.20 2.66 27.57
N ASP A 353 -19.90 2.64 28.87
CA ASP A 353 -19.29 3.79 29.55
C ASP A 353 -17.96 4.22 28.91
N GLY A 354 -17.77 5.53 28.77
CA GLY A 354 -16.61 6.14 28.12
C GLY A 354 -16.53 5.99 26.59
N VAL A 355 -17.34 5.14 25.96
CA VAL A 355 -17.37 5.00 24.50
C VAL A 355 -18.17 6.15 23.87
N ARG A 356 -17.63 6.76 22.81
CA ARG A 356 -18.33 7.82 22.07
C ARG A 356 -18.62 7.39 20.65
N PHE A 357 -19.89 7.38 20.26
CA PHE A 357 -20.30 7.17 18.88
C PHE A 357 -19.89 8.36 17.99
N LEU A 358 -19.31 8.05 16.83
CA LEU A 358 -18.82 9.06 15.87
C LEU A 358 -19.67 9.12 14.59
N GLY A 359 -20.39 8.04 14.26
CA GLY A 359 -21.27 7.99 13.10
C GLY A 359 -21.39 6.59 12.48
N HIS A 360 -22.35 6.43 11.57
CA HIS A 360 -22.49 5.28 10.69
C HIS A 360 -22.65 5.80 9.26
N ALA A 361 -21.74 5.41 8.37
CA ALA A 361 -21.73 5.82 6.98
C ALA A 361 -21.12 4.68 6.15
N ASP A 362 -21.62 4.49 4.92
CA ASP A 362 -21.11 3.50 3.97
C ASP A 362 -20.98 2.07 4.55
N GLY A 363 -21.93 1.70 5.42
CA GLY A 363 -21.95 0.38 6.07
C GLY A 363 -20.91 0.20 7.19
N VAL A 364 -20.28 1.28 7.66
CA VAL A 364 -19.27 1.25 8.71
C VAL A 364 -19.72 2.07 9.92
N ALA A 365 -19.76 1.46 11.10
CA ALA A 365 -20.01 2.13 12.38
C ALA A 365 -18.68 2.56 13.02
N SER A 366 -18.62 3.81 13.49
CA SER A 366 -17.41 4.43 14.04
C SER A 366 -17.59 4.84 15.50
N TYR A 367 -16.60 4.52 16.34
CA TYR A 367 -16.59 4.82 17.77
C TYR A 367 -15.21 5.27 18.23
N ARG A 368 -15.16 6.15 19.21
CA ARG A 368 -13.98 6.39 20.04
C ARG A 368 -14.01 5.41 21.21
N LEU A 369 -12.97 4.60 21.32
CA LEU A 369 -12.75 3.71 22.46
C LEU A 369 -11.68 4.30 23.40
N PRO A 370 -11.96 4.43 24.70
CA PRO A 370 -10.91 4.67 25.69
C PRO A 370 -10.04 3.42 25.88
N SER A 371 -9.03 3.51 26.75
CA SER A 371 -8.24 2.34 27.15
C SER A 371 -9.13 1.29 27.84
N GLY A 372 -8.95 0.02 27.50
CA GLY A 372 -9.79 -1.06 28.00
C GLY A 372 -9.62 -2.35 27.20
N SER A 373 -10.35 -3.38 27.62
CA SER A 373 -10.54 -4.61 26.84
C SER A 373 -12.01 -4.72 26.50
N TYR A 374 -12.30 -5.02 25.24
CA TYR A 374 -13.66 -5.06 24.70
C TYR A 374 -13.90 -6.38 23.98
N HIS A 375 -15.08 -6.95 24.21
CA HIS A 375 -15.57 -8.14 23.51
C HIS A 375 -16.76 -7.74 22.64
N LEU A 376 -16.47 -7.44 21.37
CA LEU A 376 -17.43 -6.84 20.46
C LEU A 376 -18.05 -7.87 19.53
N THR A 377 -19.32 -7.67 19.19
CA THR A 377 -19.97 -8.34 18.07
C THR A 377 -20.53 -7.31 17.11
N SER A 378 -20.45 -7.58 15.80
CA SER A 378 -21.08 -6.77 14.76
C SER A 378 -21.89 -7.66 13.81
N ARG A 379 -23.14 -7.31 13.53
CA ARG A 379 -23.88 -7.91 12.42
C ARG A 379 -23.55 -7.19 11.13
N LEU A 380 -23.16 -7.94 10.12
CA LEU A 380 -22.78 -7.44 8.79
C LEU A 380 -24.01 -7.31 7.90
N HIS A 381 -23.84 -6.65 6.75
CA HIS A 381 -24.90 -6.40 5.76
C HIS A 381 -25.19 -7.63 4.90
#